data_AF-A0A357JD56-F1
#
_entry.id   AF-A0A357JD56-F1
#
_cell.length_a   1.000
_cell.length_b   1.000
_cell.length_c   1.000
_cell.angle_alpha   90.00
_cell.angle_beta   90.00
_cell.angle_gamma   90.00
#
_symmetry.space_group_name_H-M   'P 1'
#
loop_
_entity.id
_entity.type
_entity.pdbx_description
1 polymer ?
#
loop_
_entity_poly.entity_id
_entity_poly.type
_entity_poly.pdbx_seq_one_letter_code
_entity_poly.pdbx_strand_id
1 'polypeptide(L)' 'MNKYENEFLSYLKYLRKYSNNTIISYKHDIDLFDDFLYNHDLLLENVDKEIYRSFIKFCLNDKKFDKRSIRR' A
#
# COMPACT_ATOMS: atom_id res chain seq x y z
N MET A 1 3.77 -6.38 -10.24
CA MET A 1 4.74 -6.95 -9.30
C MET A 1 6.17 -6.74 -9.76
N ASN A 2 6.79 -5.69 -9.24
CA ASN A 2 8.22 -5.46 -9.46
C ASN A 2 9.05 -6.38 -8.53
N LYS A 3 10.37 -6.44 -8.76
CA LYS A 3 11.28 -7.27 -7.96
C LYS A 3 11.23 -6.93 -6.46
N TYR A 4 11.19 -5.64 -6.11
CA TYR A 4 11.22 -5.16 -4.73
C TYR A 4 9.96 -5.52 -3.94
N GLU A 5 8.80 -5.48 -4.58
CA GLU A 5 7.53 -5.92 -3.99
C GLU A 5 7.57 -7.40 -3.61
N ASN A 6 8.06 -8.25 -4.52
CA ASN A 6 8.22 -9.69 -4.26
C ASN A 6 9.20 -9.97 -3.12
N GLU A 7 10.32 -9.25 -3.07
CA GLU A 7 11.30 -9.36 -2.00
C GLU A 7 10.69 -8.93 -0.64
N PHE A 8 9.93 -7.84 -0.62
CA PHE A 8 9.27 -7.37 0.59
C PHE A 8 8.21 -8.34 1.10
N LEU A 9 7.33 -8.86 0.23
CA LEU A 9 6.32 -9.84 0.62
C LEU A 9 6.95 -11.16 1.07
N SER A 10 8.06 -11.57 0.45
CA SER A 10 8.84 -12.73 0.88
C SER A 10 9.46 -12.50 2.27
N TYR A 11 9.99 -11.31 2.52
CA TYR A 11 10.48 -10.94 3.85
C TYR A 11 9.37 -11.03 4.91
N LEU A 12 8.18 -10.49 4.63
CA LEU A 12 7.04 -10.58 5.54
C LEU A 12 6.62 -12.04 5.80
N LYS A 13 6.65 -12.89 4.76
CA LYS A 13 6.23 -14.29 4.86
C LYS A 13 7.24 -15.15 5.61
N TYR A 14 8.51 -15.09 5.21
CA TYR A 14 9.52 -16.05 5.68
C TYR A 14 10.28 -15.56 6.91
N LEU A 15 10.66 -14.28 6.95
CA LEU A 15 11.40 -13.72 8.08
C LEU A 15 10.47 -13.26 9.19
N ARG A 16 9.38 -12.56 8.85
CA ARG A 16 8.41 -12.07 9.85
C ARG A 16 7.32 -13.10 10.19
N LYS A 17 7.23 -14.20 9.45
CA LYS A 17 6.28 -15.31 9.67
C LYS A 17 4.83 -14.85 9.75
N TYR A 18 4.46 -13.82 8.97
CA TYR A 18 3.08 -13.35 8.91
C TYR A 18 2.18 -14.37 8.20
N SER A 19 0.91 -14.40 8.59
CA SER A 19 -0.09 -15.28 7.98
C SER A 19 -0.28 -14.95 6.51
N ASN A 20 -0.67 -15.93 5.69
CA ASN A 20 -0.95 -15.69 4.28
C ASN A 20 -2.01 -14.59 4.07
N ASN A 21 -3.02 -14.52 4.93
CA ASN A 21 -4.04 -13.45 4.88
C ASN A 21 -3.43 -12.07 5.14
N THR A 22 -2.48 -11.98 6.05
CA THR A 22 -1.71 -10.75 6.31
C THR A 22 -0.89 -10.38 5.08
N ILE A 23 -0.19 -11.32 4.45
CA ILE A 23 0.58 -11.07 3.22
C ILE A 23 -0.32 -10.55 2.09
N ILE A 24 -1.49 -11.16 1.91
CA ILE A 24 -2.48 -10.73 0.92
C ILE A 24 -2.95 -9.29 1.20
N SER A 25 -3.20 -8.95 2.47
CA SER A 25 -3.56 -7.57 2.86
C SER A 25 -2.44 -6.60 2.52
N TYR A 26 -1.19 -6.89 2.87
CA TYR A 26 -0.06 -6.01 2.54
C TYR A 26 0.11 -5.82 1.04
N LYS A 27 -0.04 -6.91 0.27
CA LYS A 27 0.00 -6.83 -1.19
C LYS A 27 -1.10 -5.90 -1.72
N HIS A 28 -2.33 -6.09 -1.26
CA HIS A 28 -3.44 -5.24 -1.66
C HIS A 28 -3.20 -3.76 -1.34
N ASP A 29 -2.60 -3.46 -0.19
CA ASP A 29 -2.29 -2.08 0.21
C ASP A 29 -1.19 -1.47 -0.69
N ILE A 30 -0.21 -2.27 -1.12
CA ILE A 30 0.82 -1.84 -2.09
C ILE A 30 0.19 -1.59 -3.46
N ASP A 31 -0.57 -2.55 -3.99
CA ASP A 31 -1.25 -2.44 -5.28
C ASP A 31 -2.16 -1.20 -5.32
N LEU A 32 -2.89 -0.93 -4.23
CA LEU A 32 -3.76 0.23 -4.10
C LEU A 32 -2.98 1.56 -4.12
N PHE A 33 -1.79 1.59 -3.51
CA PHE A 33 -0.96 2.79 -3.51
C PHE A 33 -0.33 3.03 -4.89
N ASP A 34 0.14 1.98 -5.56
CA ASP A 34 0.65 2.07 -6.93
C ASP A 34 -0.43 2.56 -7.89
N ASP A 35 -1.66 2.04 -7.78
CA ASP A 35 -2.81 2.52 -8.56
C ASP A 35 -3.10 4.01 -8.29
N PHE A 36 -3.02 4.44 -7.03
CA PHE A 36 -3.21 5.85 -6.68
C PHE A 36 -2.15 6.74 -7.33
N LEU A 37 -0.88 6.35 -7.27
CA LEU A 37 0.21 7.10 -7.89
C LEU A 37 0.05 7.18 -9.42
N TYR A 38 -0.27 6.04 -10.05
CA TYR A 38 -0.50 5.97 -11.50
C TYR A 38 -1.64 6.89 -11.96
N ASN A 39 -2.77 6.87 -11.24
CA ASN A 39 -3.94 7.69 -11.60
C ASN A 39 -3.73 9.20 -11.39
N HIS A 40 -2.71 9.59 -10.63
CA HIS A 40 -2.35 10.98 -10.38
C HIS A 40 -1.07 11.43 -11.07
N ASP A 41 -0.50 10.60 -11.96
CA ASP A 41 0.76 10.87 -12.66
C ASP A 41 1.91 11.21 -11.70
N LEU A 42 1.96 10.49 -10.57
CA LEU A 42 2.96 10.65 -9.53
C LEU A 42 4.00 9.53 -9.62
N LEU A 43 5.26 9.90 -9.43
CA LEU A 43 6.36 8.94 -9.32
C LEU A 43 6.60 8.59 -7.85
N LEU A 44 6.87 7.32 -7.57
CA LEU A 44 7.18 6.82 -6.22
C LEU A 44 8.33 7.59 -5.56
N GLU A 45 9.33 7.98 -6.35
CA GLU A 45 10.51 8.75 -5.92
C GLU A 45 10.16 10.14 -5.38
N ASN A 46 9.03 10.70 -5.81
CA ASN A 46 8.56 12.02 -5.42
C ASN A 46 7.54 11.96 -4.27
N VAL A 47 7.26 10.77 -3.73
CA VAL A 47 6.29 10.63 -2.63
C VAL A 47 6.83 11.32 -1.39
N ASP A 48 6.11 12.36 -0.98
CA ASP A 48 6.33 13.09 0.24
C ASP A 48 5.16 12.91 1.23
N LYS A 49 5.23 13.67 2.33
CA LYS A 49 4.21 13.62 3.37
C LYS A 49 2.85 14.13 2.89
N GLU A 50 2.81 15.08 1.96
CA GLU A 50 1.56 15.64 1.44
C GLU A 50 0.87 14.66 0.49
N ILE A 51 1.64 13.99 -0.37
CA ILE A 51 1.15 12.91 -1.24
C ILE A 51 0.60 11.76 -0.40
N TYR A 52 1.33 11.33 0.63
CA TYR A 52 0.83 10.30 1.54
C TYR A 52 -0.47 10.72 2.24
N ARG A 53 -0.58 11.97 2.69
CA ARG A 53 -1.83 12.51 3.26
C ARG A 53 -2.97 12.51 2.25
N SER A 54 -2.68 12.83 0.99
CA SER A 54 -3.65 12.79 -0.09
C SER A 54 -4.16 11.36 -0.30
N PHE A 55 -3.26 10.38 -0.34
CA PHE A 55 -3.62 8.96 -0.42
C PHE A 55 -4.53 8.52 0.73
N ILE A 56 -4.21 8.90 1.96
CA ILE A 56 -5.06 8.57 3.13
C ILE A 56 -6.46 9.20 2.99
N LYS A 57 -6.56 10.43 2.49
CA LYS A 57 -7.85 11.07 2.20
C LYS A 57 -8.61 10.33 1.10
N PHE A 58 -7.94 9.91 0.04
CA PHE A 58 -8.53 9.11 -1.03
C PHE A 58 -9.11 7.78 -0.51
N CYS A 59 -8.35 7.07 0.33
CA CYS A 59 -8.82 5.84 0.97
C CYS A 59 -10.07 6.07 1.84
N LEU A 60 -10.11 7.15 2.61
CA LEU A 60 -11.24 7.49 3.48
C LEU A 60 -12.48 7.94 2.70
N ASN A 61 -12.30 8.81 1.71
CA ASN A 61 -13.40 9.54 1.09
C ASN A 61 -13.92 8.82 -0.16
N ASP A 62 -13.01 8.42 -1.06
CA ASP A 62 -13.36 7.89 -2.37
C ASP A 62 -13.58 6.38 -2.31
N LYS A 63 -12.65 5.66 -1.65
CA LYS A 63 -12.77 4.20 -1.44
C LYS A 63 -13.66 3.82 -0.24
N LYS A 64 -14.04 4.81 0.59
CA LYS A 64 -14.90 4.65 1.78
C LYS A 64 -14.38 3.61 2.78
N PHE A 65 -13.06 3.51 2.91
CA PHE A 65 -12.46 2.62 3.89
C PHE A 65 -12.67 3.16 5.31
N ASP A 66 -12.87 2.24 6.25
CA ASP A 66 -12.95 2.60 7.65
C ASP A 66 -11.54 2.92 8.21
N LYS A 67 -11.50 3.74 9.26
CA LYS A 67 -10.23 4.17 9.88
C LYS A 67 -9.37 3.01 10.38
N ARG A 68 -9.94 1.86 10.75
CA ARG A 68 -9.18 0.69 11.22
C ARG A 68 -8.50 -0.02 10.07
N SER A 69 -9.12 -0.03 8.88
CA SER A 69 -8.51 -0.59 7.68
C SER A 69 -7.27 0.19 7.22
N ILE A 70 -7.23 1.50 7.47
CA ILE A 70 -6.12 2.37 7.04
C ILE A 70 -4.95 2.41 8.04
N ARG A 71 -5.17 2.09 9.32
CA ARG A 71 -4.15 2.19 10.39
C ARG A 71 -3.09 1.09 10.37
N ARG A 72 -3.15 0.16 9.41
CA ARG A 72 -2.31 -1.05 9.39
C ARG A 72 -0.84 -0.74 9.10
#